data_AF-A0A0Q9R938-F1
#
_entry.id   AF-A0A0Q9R938-F1
#
_cell.length_a   1.000
_cell.length_b   1.000
_cell.length_c   1.000
_cell.angle_alpha   90.00
_cell.angle_beta   90.00
_cell.angle_gamma   90.00
#
_symmetry.space_group_name_H-M   'P 1'
#
loop_
_entity.id
_entity.type
_entity.pdbx_description
1 polymer ?
#
loop_
_entity_poly.entity_id
_entity_poly.type
_entity_poly.pdbx_seq_one_letter_code
_entity_poly.pdbx_strand_id
1 'polypeptide(L)'
;MTRTSRARRHAAALVGTVALVAGPLATAATAAEAPRPDKPAKAGTHAHGGGTTHLLRTVAGKDRRLARLGTSTAVTRLDDAYEVEVVAGIEESRAALAAIRAALEAADSTLDVRAAAKDLRSFRVENHRLVVTVVAKADRLLDAATLAADTVGSTAATTAIEAALAVTATSPKSDIRAARAALRAAEDAETEETEETAPVS
;
A
#
# COMPACT_ATOMS: atom_id res chain seq x y z
N MET A 1 -32.08 -14.21 11.73
CA MET A 1 -31.78 -14.18 10.29
C MET A 1 -30.40 -14.79 10.09
N THR A 2 -30.40 -16.06 9.71
CA THR A 2 -29.23 -16.93 9.56
C THR A 2 -28.52 -16.62 8.25
N ARG A 3 -27.30 -16.08 8.32
CA ARG A 3 -26.42 -15.91 7.15
C ARG A 3 -25.94 -17.29 6.70
N THR A 4 -26.53 -17.81 5.64
CA THR A 4 -26.12 -19.05 4.97
C THR A 4 -24.81 -18.82 4.21
N SER A 5 -23.70 -19.32 4.79
CA SER A 5 -22.60 -20.03 4.11
C SER A 5 -22.32 -19.68 2.63
N ARG A 6 -21.49 -18.65 2.36
CA ARG A 6 -20.85 -18.41 1.05
C ARG A 6 -19.41 -18.98 1.04
N ALA A 7 -19.24 -20.22 1.51
CA ALA A 7 -17.98 -20.94 1.42
C ALA A 7 -18.02 -21.86 0.21
N ARG A 8 -17.26 -21.56 -0.87
CA ARG A 8 -16.55 -22.52 -1.75
C ARG A 8 -16.08 -21.90 -3.07
N ARG A 9 -14.82 -22.25 -3.41
CA ARG A 9 -14.08 -22.12 -4.69
C ARG A 9 -13.47 -20.72 -4.84
N HIS A 10 -12.16 -20.54 -4.75
CA HIS A 10 -11.17 -21.11 -5.67
C HIS A 10 -9.88 -21.58 -4.99
N ALA A 11 -9.33 -22.67 -5.50
CA ALA A 11 -8.02 -23.21 -5.14
C ALA A 11 -7.14 -23.31 -6.39
N ALA A 12 -5.87 -22.97 -6.19
CA ALA A 12 -4.66 -23.40 -6.89
C ALA A 12 -4.34 -22.86 -8.30
N ALA A 13 -3.21 -22.13 -8.39
CA ALA A 13 -2.06 -22.59 -9.18
C ALA A 13 -0.76 -21.97 -8.63
N LEU A 14 0.01 -22.79 -7.93
CA LEU A 14 1.41 -22.57 -7.54
C LEU A 14 2.30 -23.08 -8.69
N VAL A 15 3.12 -22.23 -9.28
CA VAL A 15 4.31 -22.66 -10.03
C VAL A 15 5.48 -21.81 -9.59
N GLY A 16 6.46 -22.47 -8.96
CA GLY A 16 7.70 -21.87 -8.56
C GLY A 16 8.71 -21.78 -9.70
N THR A 17 9.69 -20.89 -9.53
CA THR A 17 11.03 -21.07 -10.08
C THR A 17 12.07 -20.53 -9.09
N VAL A 18 13.10 -21.33 -8.88
CA VAL A 18 14.20 -21.14 -7.94
C VAL A 18 15.40 -20.49 -8.65
N ALA A 19 15.98 -19.50 -7.98
CA ALA A 19 17.38 -19.06 -7.89
C ALA A 19 18.38 -19.27 -9.04
N LEU A 20 19.18 -18.24 -9.38
CA LEU A 20 20.59 -18.05 -8.93
C LEU A 20 21.37 -17.03 -9.78
N VAL A 21 22.41 -16.49 -9.15
CA VAL A 21 23.72 -16.01 -9.67
C VAL A 21 24.03 -14.51 -9.56
N ALA A 22 25.19 -14.30 -8.93
CA ALA A 22 25.89 -13.12 -8.48
C ALA A 22 26.47 -12.19 -9.58
N GLY A 23 26.65 -10.91 -9.20
CA GLY A 23 27.78 -9.98 -9.41
C GLY A 23 28.43 -9.80 -10.80
N PRO A 24 28.99 -8.61 -11.13
CA PRO A 24 30.06 -8.02 -10.32
C PRO A 24 30.04 -6.48 -10.16
N LEU A 25 30.97 -6.01 -9.31
CA LEU A 25 31.39 -4.64 -9.03
C LEU A 25 31.83 -3.84 -10.27
N ALA A 26 31.55 -2.54 -10.29
CA ALA A 26 32.35 -1.55 -11.02
C ALA A 26 32.43 -0.22 -10.26
N THR A 27 33.66 0.27 -10.16
CA THR A 27 34.18 1.43 -9.42
C THR A 27 33.93 2.77 -10.10
N ALA A 28 33.71 3.78 -9.25
CA ALA A 28 34.07 5.20 -9.33
C ALA A 28 34.19 5.91 -10.70
N ALA A 29 33.39 6.96 -10.86
CA ALA A 29 33.77 8.16 -11.62
C ALA A 29 33.58 9.39 -10.72
N THR A 30 34.70 9.99 -10.31
CA THR A 30 34.79 11.28 -9.65
C THR A 30 34.38 12.38 -10.63
N ALA A 31 33.32 13.12 -10.32
CA ALA A 31 33.03 14.39 -10.96
C ALA A 31 33.37 15.52 -9.97
N ALA A 32 34.32 16.34 -10.39
CA ALA A 32 34.93 17.42 -9.63
C ALA A 32 33.90 18.45 -9.15
N GLU A 33 34.13 18.86 -7.90
CA GLU A 33 33.44 19.89 -7.16
C GLU A 33 33.77 21.28 -7.72
N ALA A 34 32.72 22.06 -8.04
CA ALA A 34 32.83 23.49 -8.29
C ALA A 34 32.52 24.25 -6.99
N PRO A 35 33.38 25.18 -6.55
CA PRO A 35 33.23 25.86 -5.27
C PRO A 35 32.02 26.80 -5.31
N ARG A 36 31.05 26.57 -4.42
CA ARG A 36 29.96 27.52 -4.19
C ARG A 36 30.32 28.43 -3.02
N PRO A 37 30.07 29.74 -3.11
CA PRO A 37 30.48 30.71 -2.11
C PRO A 37 29.75 30.48 -0.78
N ASP A 38 30.55 30.42 0.28
CA ASP A 38 30.15 30.22 1.67
C ASP A 38 29.14 31.28 2.13
N LYS A 39 27.92 30.83 2.44
CA LYS A 39 27.06 31.54 3.39
C LYS A 39 27.49 31.10 4.79
N PRO A 40 27.70 32.04 5.73
CA PRO A 40 28.13 31.69 7.07
C PRO A 40 27.10 30.76 7.72
N ALA A 41 27.56 29.55 8.04
CA ALA A 41 26.78 28.58 8.79
C ALA A 41 26.44 29.19 10.14
N LYS A 42 25.17 29.58 10.32
CA LYS A 42 24.63 29.87 11.64
C LYS A 42 24.83 28.60 12.45
N ALA A 43 25.70 28.67 13.46
CA ALA A 43 25.93 27.61 14.44
C ALA A 43 24.60 27.33 15.15
N GLY A 44 23.78 26.49 14.52
CA GLY A 44 22.59 25.93 15.10
C GLY A 44 23.04 24.80 16.00
N THR A 45 23.19 25.12 17.28
CA THR A 45 23.25 24.15 18.38
C THR A 45 21.98 23.29 18.34
N HIS A 46 21.93 22.32 17.45
CA HIS A 46 20.87 21.33 17.39
C HIS A 46 21.17 20.29 18.44
N ALA A 47 20.65 20.52 19.65
CA ALA A 47 20.57 19.53 20.70
C ALA A 47 20.04 18.19 20.13
N HIS A 48 20.91 17.18 20.12
CA HIS A 48 20.68 15.87 19.52
C HIS A 48 19.55 15.03 20.19
N GLY A 49 18.89 15.51 21.23
CA GLY A 49 17.81 14.78 21.92
C GLY A 49 16.38 15.01 21.38
N GLY A 50 16.12 16.13 20.69
CA GLY A 50 14.75 16.48 20.27
C GLY A 50 14.25 15.72 19.03
N GLY A 51 15.16 15.35 18.12
CA GLY A 51 14.84 14.73 16.84
C GLY A 51 14.28 13.31 16.97
N THR A 52 14.97 12.44 17.72
CA THR A 52 14.56 11.04 17.90
C THR A 52 13.22 10.93 18.64
N THR A 53 13.02 11.74 19.68
CA THR A 53 11.73 11.79 20.41
C THR A 53 10.55 12.14 19.49
N HIS A 54 10.74 13.10 18.57
CA HIS A 54 9.72 13.44 17.57
C HIS A 54 9.45 12.28 16.59
N LEU A 55 10.50 11.59 16.15
CA LEU A 55 10.36 10.43 15.26
C LEU A 55 9.61 9.28 15.95
N LEU A 56 9.93 8.96 17.20
CA LEU A 56 9.21 7.95 17.99
C LEU A 56 7.73 8.31 18.17
N ARG A 57 7.41 9.58 18.43
CA ARG A 57 6.02 10.05 18.47
C ARG A 57 5.32 9.90 17.12
N THR A 58 6.04 10.14 16.03
CA THR A 58 5.51 9.96 14.67
C THR A 58 5.21 8.48 14.38
N VAL A 59 6.10 7.56 14.77
CA VAL A 59 5.88 6.11 14.67
C VAL A 59 4.62 5.72 15.45
N ALA A 60 4.52 6.11 16.72
CA ALA A 60 3.35 5.83 17.55
C ALA A 60 2.05 6.40 16.96
N GLY A 61 2.12 7.60 16.37
CA GLY A 61 1.00 8.22 15.67
C GLY A 61 0.53 7.43 14.44
N LYS A 62 1.47 6.89 13.65
CA LYS A 62 1.16 6.03 12.49
C LYS A 62 0.59 4.67 12.92
N ASP A 63 1.20 4.03 13.91
CA ASP A 63 0.72 2.75 14.46
C ASP A 63 -0.71 2.85 14.99
N ARG A 64 -1.01 3.91 15.76
CA ARG A 64 -2.37 4.17 16.24
C ARG A 64 -3.37 4.34 15.11
N ARG A 65 -2.98 4.98 13.99
CA ARG A 65 -3.86 5.14 12.82
C ARG A 65 -4.12 3.81 12.12
N LEU A 66 -3.10 2.95 12.00
CA LEU A 66 -3.25 1.60 11.45
C LEU A 66 -4.14 0.73 12.34
N ALA A 67 -3.90 0.71 13.65
CA ALA A 67 -4.72 -0.04 14.60
C ALA A 67 -6.19 0.37 14.53
N ARG A 68 -6.48 1.68 14.47
CA ARG A 68 -7.85 2.19 14.30
C ARG A 68 -8.48 1.80 12.96
N LEU A 69 -7.68 1.73 11.90
CA LEU A 69 -8.16 1.34 10.57
C LEU A 69 -8.51 -0.15 10.53
N GLY A 70 -7.65 -1.01 11.08
CA GLY A 70 -7.87 -2.46 11.11
C GLY A 70 -9.15 -2.86 11.85
N THR A 71 -9.57 -2.09 12.85
CA THR A 71 -10.84 -2.31 13.56
C THR A 71 -11.99 -1.43 13.07
N SER A 72 -11.81 -0.72 11.95
CA SER A 72 -12.83 0.21 11.47
C SER A 72 -13.95 -0.51 10.74
N THR A 73 -15.15 0.05 10.81
CA THR A 73 -16.32 -0.47 10.08
C THR A 73 -16.13 -0.51 8.56
N ALA A 74 -15.18 0.26 8.02
CA ALA A 74 -14.86 0.20 6.59
C ALA A 74 -14.13 -1.11 6.22
N VAL A 75 -13.34 -1.67 7.14
CA VAL A 75 -12.64 -2.96 6.97
C VAL A 75 -13.59 -4.12 7.30
N THR A 76 -14.28 -4.06 8.43
CA THR A 76 -15.18 -5.15 8.90
C THR A 76 -16.50 -5.28 8.12
N ARG A 77 -16.65 -4.55 7.01
CA ARG A 77 -17.81 -4.63 6.09
C ARG A 77 -17.40 -5.10 4.71
N LEU A 78 -16.11 -5.34 4.49
CA LEU A 78 -15.65 -6.03 3.28
C LEU A 78 -16.14 -7.48 3.31
N ASP A 79 -16.10 -8.14 2.17
CA ASP A 79 -16.23 -9.60 2.15
C ASP A 79 -15.15 -10.26 3.03
N ASP A 80 -15.49 -11.37 3.69
CA ASP A 80 -14.65 -12.04 4.68
C ASP A 80 -13.24 -12.37 4.10
N ALA A 81 -13.16 -12.73 2.81
CA ALA A 81 -11.87 -13.03 2.17
C ALA A 81 -10.98 -11.78 2.11
N TYR A 82 -11.55 -10.65 1.71
CA TYR A 82 -10.81 -9.40 1.55
C TYR A 82 -10.55 -8.70 2.90
N GLU A 83 -11.45 -8.84 3.87
CA GLU A 83 -11.22 -8.36 5.23
C GLU A 83 -9.94 -8.97 5.80
N VAL A 84 -9.80 -10.30 5.70
CA VAL A 84 -8.62 -11.02 6.22
C VAL A 84 -7.33 -10.52 5.56
N GLU A 85 -7.32 -10.36 4.24
CA GLU A 85 -6.12 -9.90 3.51
C GLU A 85 -5.76 -8.44 3.84
N VAL A 86 -6.75 -7.55 3.93
CA VAL A 86 -6.53 -6.16 4.32
C VAL A 86 -6.01 -6.06 5.76
N VAL A 87 -6.58 -6.84 6.68
CA VAL A 87 -6.12 -6.88 8.08
C VAL A 87 -4.67 -7.39 8.14
N ALA A 88 -4.34 -8.47 7.41
CA ALA A 88 -2.98 -9.01 7.36
C ALA A 88 -1.98 -7.96 6.84
N GLY A 89 -2.30 -7.23 5.76
CA GLY A 89 -1.45 -6.15 5.24
C GLY A 89 -1.29 -4.97 6.21
N ILE A 90 -2.33 -4.65 6.98
CA ILE A 90 -2.26 -3.65 8.05
C ILE A 90 -1.33 -4.15 9.17
N GLU A 91 -1.43 -5.40 9.58
CA GLU A 91 -0.58 -6.01 10.62
C GLU A 91 0.89 -6.07 10.20
N GLU A 92 1.18 -6.45 8.95
CA GLU A 92 2.52 -6.41 8.39
C GLU A 92 3.10 -4.98 8.43
N SER A 93 2.29 -4.00 8.06
CA SER A 93 2.67 -2.58 8.13
C SER A 93 2.93 -2.12 9.56
N ARG A 94 2.18 -2.62 10.55
CA ARG A 94 2.44 -2.34 11.97
C ARG A 94 3.73 -3.01 12.45
N ALA A 95 4.02 -4.23 12.01
CA ALA A 95 5.28 -4.91 12.30
C ALA A 95 6.47 -4.13 11.72
N ALA A 96 6.36 -3.61 10.50
CA ALA A 96 7.38 -2.74 9.91
C ALA A 96 7.60 -1.44 10.71
N LEU A 97 6.54 -0.82 11.23
CA LEU A 97 6.67 0.34 12.14
C LEU A 97 7.36 -0.03 13.46
N ALA A 98 7.08 -1.22 14.01
CA ALA A 98 7.76 -1.70 15.20
C ALA A 98 9.27 -1.89 14.95
N ALA A 99 9.65 -2.40 13.78
CA ALA A 99 11.05 -2.48 13.37
C ALA A 99 11.72 -1.09 13.25
N ILE A 100 11.05 -0.11 12.65
CA ILE A 100 11.55 1.28 12.58
C ILE A 100 11.69 1.88 13.98
N ARG A 101 10.75 1.60 14.88
CA ARG A 101 10.84 2.04 16.28
C ARG A 101 12.08 1.46 16.97
N ALA A 102 12.27 0.14 16.86
CA ALA A 102 13.43 -0.54 17.44
C ALA A 102 14.75 0.03 16.87
N ALA A 103 14.80 0.29 15.57
CA ALA A 103 15.96 0.92 14.94
C ALA A 103 16.23 2.34 15.47
N LEU A 104 15.19 3.14 15.75
CA LEU A 104 15.34 4.47 16.36
C LEU A 104 15.78 4.41 17.82
N GLU A 105 15.30 3.41 18.58
CA GLU A 105 15.67 3.21 19.99
C GLU A 105 17.11 2.68 20.13
N ALA A 106 17.59 1.89 19.17
CA ALA A 106 18.95 1.35 19.12
C ALA A 106 19.94 2.22 18.30
N ALA A 107 19.53 3.39 17.82
CA ALA A 107 20.38 4.23 16.98
C ALA A 107 21.49 4.92 17.80
N ASP A 108 22.74 4.50 17.59
CA ASP A 108 23.90 5.07 18.26
C ASP A 108 24.58 6.20 17.47
N SER A 109 24.22 6.37 16.19
CA SER A 109 24.77 7.41 15.33
C SER A 109 23.70 8.28 14.65
N THR A 110 24.13 9.46 14.21
CA THR A 110 23.27 10.35 13.41
C THR A 110 22.91 9.77 12.04
N LEU A 111 23.72 8.84 11.51
CA LEU A 111 23.44 8.14 10.25
C LEU A 111 22.30 7.14 10.44
N ASP A 112 22.28 6.40 11.55
CA ASP A 112 21.23 5.43 11.88
C ASP A 112 19.88 6.13 12.06
N VAL A 113 19.88 7.25 12.79
CA VAL A 113 18.68 8.09 12.93
C VAL A 113 18.19 8.59 11.57
N ARG A 114 19.10 8.98 10.66
CA ARG A 114 18.73 9.45 9.32
C ARG A 114 18.16 8.33 8.44
N ALA A 115 18.71 7.13 8.54
CA ALA A 115 18.21 5.95 7.82
C ALA A 115 16.78 5.60 8.28
N ALA A 116 16.57 5.42 9.58
CA ALA A 116 15.24 5.14 10.13
C ALA A 116 14.24 6.29 9.86
N ALA A 117 14.69 7.54 9.90
CA ALA A 117 13.85 8.69 9.51
C ALA A 117 13.47 8.68 8.03
N LYS A 118 14.31 8.15 7.14
CA LYS A 118 13.98 8.01 5.70
C LYS A 118 12.87 6.98 5.52
N ASP A 119 12.99 5.83 6.17
CA ASP A 119 11.98 4.77 6.09
C ASP A 119 10.65 5.22 6.69
N LEU A 120 10.69 5.97 7.80
CA LEU A 120 9.49 6.56 8.38
C LEU A 120 8.81 7.60 7.47
N ARG A 121 9.59 8.33 6.66
CA ARG A 121 9.06 9.33 5.71
C ARG A 121 8.40 8.67 4.50
N SER A 122 8.89 7.54 4.02
CA SER A 122 8.26 6.78 2.92
C SER A 122 6.99 6.06 3.37
N PHE A 123 6.84 5.77 4.67
CA PHE A 123 5.68 5.11 5.22
C PHE A 123 4.39 5.97 5.16
N ARG A 124 3.41 5.57 4.36
CA ARG A 124 2.10 6.24 4.14
C ARG A 124 0.95 5.36 4.62
N VAL A 125 0.36 5.72 5.76
CA VAL A 125 -0.80 5.00 6.32
C VAL A 125 -2.04 5.20 5.43
N GLU A 126 -2.09 6.32 4.72
CA GLU A 126 -3.17 6.69 3.80
C GLU A 126 -3.34 5.70 2.65
N ASN A 127 -2.27 4.95 2.29
CA ASN A 127 -2.34 3.91 1.27
C ASN A 127 -3.35 2.82 1.66
N HIS A 128 -3.37 2.38 2.93
CA HIS A 128 -4.33 1.37 3.39
C HIS A 128 -5.79 1.83 3.31
N ARG A 129 -6.06 3.12 3.51
CA ARG A 129 -7.42 3.66 3.31
C ARG A 129 -7.84 3.60 1.85
N LEU A 130 -6.90 3.82 0.94
CA LEU A 130 -7.14 3.66 -0.49
C LEU A 130 -7.45 2.20 -0.81
N VAL A 131 -6.66 1.25 -0.30
CA VAL A 131 -6.89 -0.19 -0.49
C VAL A 131 -8.32 -0.54 -0.12
N VAL A 132 -8.75 -0.21 1.11
CA VAL A 132 -10.12 -0.46 1.59
C VAL A 132 -11.17 0.15 0.65
N THR A 133 -10.94 1.37 0.17
CA THR A 133 -11.89 2.05 -0.73
C THR A 133 -11.98 1.38 -2.10
N VAL A 134 -10.84 0.98 -2.66
CA VAL A 134 -10.78 0.33 -3.98
C VAL A 134 -11.38 -1.07 -3.91
N VAL A 135 -10.99 -1.87 -2.93
CA VAL A 135 -11.52 -3.21 -2.71
C VAL A 135 -13.04 -3.16 -2.50
N ALA A 136 -13.55 -2.29 -1.62
CA ALA A 136 -14.99 -2.18 -1.37
C ALA A 136 -15.80 -1.79 -2.62
N LYS A 137 -15.21 -1.03 -3.55
CA LYS A 137 -15.87 -0.66 -4.80
C LYS A 137 -15.79 -1.78 -5.82
N ALA A 138 -14.59 -2.31 -6.04
CA ALA A 138 -14.36 -3.37 -7.01
C ALA A 138 -15.12 -4.64 -6.65
N ASP A 139 -15.26 -4.96 -5.36
CA ASP A 139 -16.10 -6.07 -4.88
C ASP A 139 -17.57 -5.91 -5.26
N ARG A 140 -18.12 -4.69 -5.17
CA ARG A 140 -19.50 -4.40 -5.62
C ARG A 140 -19.65 -4.55 -7.14
N LEU A 141 -18.65 -4.09 -7.89
CA LEU A 141 -18.62 -4.27 -9.36
C LEU A 141 -18.53 -5.76 -9.71
N LEU A 142 -17.74 -6.53 -8.97
CA LEU A 142 -17.62 -7.98 -9.15
C LEU A 142 -18.93 -8.70 -8.88
N ASP A 143 -19.63 -8.36 -7.79
CA ASP A 143 -20.96 -8.92 -7.49
C ASP A 143 -21.97 -8.56 -8.61
N ALA A 144 -21.98 -7.32 -9.10
CA ALA A 144 -22.86 -6.89 -10.18
C ALA A 144 -22.57 -7.63 -11.50
N ALA A 145 -21.31 -7.69 -11.92
CA ALA A 145 -20.89 -8.40 -13.13
C ALA A 145 -21.17 -9.91 -13.03
N THR A 146 -20.97 -10.50 -11.85
CA THR A 146 -21.29 -11.91 -11.60
C THR A 146 -22.79 -12.18 -11.74
N LEU A 147 -23.65 -11.28 -11.26
CA LEU A 147 -25.10 -11.38 -11.41
C LEU A 147 -25.56 -11.22 -12.87
N ALA A 148 -24.87 -10.37 -13.64
CA ALA A 148 -25.12 -10.18 -15.07
C ALA A 148 -24.49 -11.27 -15.96
N ALA A 149 -23.67 -12.17 -15.39
CA ALA A 149 -22.81 -13.09 -16.12
C ALA A 149 -21.82 -12.39 -17.08
N ASP A 150 -21.47 -11.13 -16.81
CA ASP A 150 -20.46 -10.37 -17.52
C ASP A 150 -19.06 -10.81 -17.06
N THR A 151 -18.39 -11.54 -17.93
CA THR A 151 -17.03 -12.05 -17.69
C THR A 151 -15.96 -10.96 -17.80
N VAL A 152 -16.18 -9.91 -18.60
CA VAL A 152 -15.22 -8.83 -18.82
C VAL A 152 -15.19 -7.92 -17.59
N GLY A 153 -16.35 -7.45 -17.12
CA GLY A 153 -16.46 -6.66 -15.90
C GLY A 153 -15.99 -7.44 -14.67
N SER A 154 -16.31 -8.75 -14.58
CA SER A 154 -15.81 -9.60 -13.49
C SER A 154 -14.28 -9.65 -13.48
N THR A 155 -13.64 -9.83 -14.64
CA THR A 155 -12.17 -9.87 -14.77
C THR A 155 -11.54 -8.51 -14.41
N ALA A 156 -12.13 -7.42 -14.88
CA ALA A 156 -11.65 -6.07 -14.57
C ALA A 156 -11.76 -5.76 -13.07
N ALA A 157 -12.87 -6.13 -12.44
CA ALA A 157 -13.10 -5.97 -11.01
C ALA A 157 -12.11 -6.79 -10.18
N THR A 158 -11.87 -8.07 -10.52
CA THR A 158 -10.84 -8.89 -9.86
C THR A 158 -9.45 -8.28 -10.00
N THR A 159 -9.09 -7.80 -11.20
CA THR A 159 -7.80 -7.12 -11.43
C THR A 159 -7.64 -5.88 -10.54
N ALA A 160 -8.71 -5.11 -10.35
CA ALA A 160 -8.71 -3.94 -9.46
C ALA A 160 -8.51 -4.32 -7.98
N ILE A 161 -9.13 -5.42 -7.54
CA ILE A 161 -8.95 -5.96 -6.18
C ILE A 161 -7.50 -6.41 -5.97
N GLU A 162 -6.95 -7.22 -6.88
CA GLU A 162 -5.56 -7.71 -6.80
C GLU A 162 -4.56 -6.55 -6.78
N ALA A 163 -4.73 -5.58 -7.69
CA ALA A 163 -3.87 -4.39 -7.74
C ALA A 163 -3.95 -3.54 -6.46
N ALA A 164 -5.13 -3.48 -5.82
CA ALA A 164 -5.29 -2.77 -4.56
C ALA A 164 -4.64 -3.51 -3.39
N LEU A 165 -4.81 -4.83 -3.29
CA LEU A 165 -4.26 -5.65 -2.21
C LEU A 165 -2.72 -5.72 -2.26
N ALA A 166 -2.12 -5.54 -3.44
CA ALA A 166 -0.67 -5.38 -3.59
C ALA A 166 -0.12 -4.04 -3.04
N VAL A 167 -0.97 -3.04 -2.76
CA VAL A 167 -0.53 -1.74 -2.24
C VAL A 167 -0.28 -1.82 -0.74
N THR A 168 0.95 -1.53 -0.34
CA THR A 168 1.39 -1.47 1.06
C THR A 168 1.61 -0.02 1.53
N ALA A 169 1.95 0.15 2.81
CA ALA A 169 2.26 1.47 3.36
C ALA A 169 3.49 2.14 2.72
N THR A 170 4.39 1.38 2.09
CA THR A 170 5.61 1.92 1.46
C THR A 170 5.55 1.91 -0.06
N SER A 171 4.43 1.47 -0.66
CA SER A 171 4.28 1.42 -2.11
C SER A 171 4.50 2.79 -2.76
N PRO A 172 5.25 2.83 -3.89
CA PRO A 172 5.44 4.04 -4.67
C PRO A 172 4.13 4.55 -5.29
N LYS A 173 4.16 5.81 -5.74
CA LYS A 173 3.03 6.47 -6.41
C LYS A 173 2.60 5.77 -7.72
N SER A 174 3.48 4.99 -8.34
CA SER A 174 3.13 4.16 -9.50
C SER A 174 2.05 3.14 -9.16
N ASP A 175 2.22 2.42 -8.06
CA ASP A 175 1.35 1.30 -7.69
C ASP A 175 -0.03 1.83 -7.27
N ILE A 176 -0.03 2.94 -6.53
CA ILE A 176 -1.25 3.68 -6.19
C ILE A 176 -2.01 4.11 -7.46
N ARG A 177 -1.30 4.53 -8.51
CA ARG A 177 -1.90 4.90 -9.78
C ARG A 177 -2.41 3.66 -10.53
N ALA A 178 -1.67 2.56 -10.50
CA ALA A 178 -2.07 1.30 -11.11
C ALA A 178 -3.37 0.76 -10.49
N ALA A 179 -3.46 0.71 -9.16
CA ALA A 179 -4.69 0.28 -8.47
C ALA A 179 -5.90 1.16 -8.82
N ARG A 180 -5.71 2.49 -8.91
CA ARG A 180 -6.78 3.41 -9.34
C ARG A 180 -7.14 3.27 -10.81
N ALA A 181 -6.16 3.01 -11.68
CA ALA A 181 -6.40 2.80 -13.10
C ALA A 181 -7.17 1.50 -13.33
N ALA A 182 -6.83 0.43 -12.60
CA ALA A 182 -7.56 -0.83 -12.65
C ALA A 182 -9.02 -0.66 -12.18
N LEU A 183 -9.26 0.09 -11.09
CA LEU A 183 -10.62 0.41 -10.67
C LEU A 183 -11.41 1.19 -11.72
N ARG A 184 -10.79 2.18 -12.37
CA ARG A 184 -11.46 2.94 -13.45
C ARG A 184 -11.79 2.05 -14.63
N ALA A 185 -10.87 1.19 -15.05
CA ALA A 185 -11.13 0.22 -16.11
C ALA A 185 -12.29 -0.72 -15.76
N ALA A 186 -12.45 -1.08 -14.49
CA ALA A 186 -13.61 -1.84 -14.03
C ALA A 186 -14.91 -1.02 -14.03
N GLU A 187 -14.87 0.25 -13.63
CA GLU A 187 -16.01 1.18 -13.69
C GLU A 187 -16.43 1.45 -15.17
N ASP A 188 -15.47 1.54 -16.09
CA ASP A 188 -15.73 1.77 -17.52
C ASP A 188 -16.35 0.53 -18.19
N ALA A 189 -15.88 -0.68 -17.83
CA ALA A 189 -16.44 -1.94 -18.35
C ALA A 189 -17.93 -2.12 -18.02
N GLU A 190 -18.39 -1.64 -16.86
CA GLU A 190 -19.82 -1.65 -16.48
C GLU A 190 -20.68 -0.76 -17.40
N THR A 191 -20.09 0.31 -17.96
CA THR A 191 -20.82 1.32 -18.74
C THR A 191 -20.96 0.93 -20.22
N GLU A 192 -19.98 0.22 -20.79
CA GLU A 192 -20.02 -0.17 -22.21
C GLU A 192 -21.14 -1.19 -22.52
N GLU A 193 -21.54 -2.03 -21.56
CA GLU A 193 -22.69 -2.94 -21.75
C GLU A 193 -24.05 -2.22 -21.74
N THR A 194 -24.14 -1.00 -21.20
CA THR A 194 -25.41 -0.28 -21.09
C THR A 194 -25.76 0.55 -22.34
N GLU A 195 -24.81 0.86 -23.23
CA GLU A 195 -25.07 1.70 -24.42
C GLU A 195 -25.51 0.90 -25.66
N GLU A 196 -25.30 -0.42 -25.74
CA GLU A 196 -25.65 -1.23 -26.92
C GLU A 196 -27.12 -1.71 -26.97
N THR A 197 -28.00 -1.18 -26.11
CA THR A 197 -29.43 -1.55 -26.07
C THR A 197 -30.41 -0.37 -26.11
N ALA A 198 -30.04 0.75 -26.73
CA ALA A 198 -31.01 1.80 -27.06
C ALA A 198 -31.69 1.50 -28.42
N PRO A 199 -33.00 1.19 -28.48
CA PRO A 199 -33.71 1.09 -29.76
C PRO A 199 -33.83 2.48 -30.38
N VAL A 200 -33.28 2.63 -31.59
CA VAL A 200 -33.57 3.76 -32.46
C VAL A 200 -35.07 3.74 -32.75
N SER A 201 -35.79 4.73 -32.22
CA SER A 201 -37.18 5.04 -32.60
C SER A 201 -37.19 6.24 -33.54
#